data_AF-A0A941JGB5-F1
#
_entry.id   AF-A0A941JGB5-F1
#
_cell.length_a   1.000
_cell.length_b   1.000
_cell.length_c   1.000
_cell.angle_alpha   90.00
_cell.angle_beta   90.00
_cell.angle_gamma   90.00
#
_symmetry.space_group_name_H-M   'P 1'
#
loop_
_entity.id
_entity.type
_entity.pdbx_description
1 polymer ?
#
loop_
_entity_poly.entity_id
_entity_poly.type
_entity_poly.pdbx_seq_one_letter_code
_entity_poly.pdbx_strand_id
1 'polypeptide(L)'
;MIANGGQAFAVTEVMDPGGAMDNEQKQGAASRDGWVPHEWSQEEVAEAVAYLKERNPQDWAELEHLEKTTGDLSESSAPGIELAALMIKYEKAFDHRDVIQLQWRVRIARREMLGLD
;
A
#
# COMPACT_ATOMS: atom_id res chain seq x y z
N MET A 1 22.13 50.03 -11.28
CA MET A 1 22.21 50.83 -12.53
C MET A 1 23.66 51.28 -12.63
N ILE A 2 24.52 50.93 -13.59
CA ILE A 2 24.46 50.74 -15.06
C ILE A 2 25.46 49.60 -15.38
N ALA A 3 25.06 48.44 -15.92
CA ALA A 3 25.00 48.00 -17.33
C ALA A 3 26.34 47.66 -18.05
N ASN A 4 26.48 46.36 -18.34
CA ASN A 4 26.89 45.67 -19.58
C ASN A 4 28.26 45.84 -20.26
N GLY A 5 28.81 44.68 -20.63
CA GLY A 5 29.80 44.42 -21.70
C GLY A 5 30.64 43.18 -21.33
N GLY A 6 30.43 41.96 -21.83
CA GLY A 6 29.95 41.53 -23.13
C GLY A 6 31.13 41.05 -23.98
N GLN A 7 31.51 39.77 -23.87
CA GLN A 7 32.19 39.05 -24.95
C GLN A 7 31.82 37.56 -24.89
N ALA A 8 31.16 37.11 -25.95
CA ALA A 8 30.81 35.73 -26.24
C ALA A 8 31.80 35.19 -27.30
N PHE A 9 32.17 33.92 -27.21
CA PHE A 9 32.58 33.12 -28.36
C PHE A 9 32.11 31.66 -28.22
N ALA A 10 31.72 31.14 -29.37
CA ALA A 10 30.99 29.92 -29.72
C ALA A 10 31.51 28.60 -29.09
N VAL A 11 30.63 27.74 -28.56
CA VAL A 11 29.95 26.59 -29.22
C VAL A 11 30.91 25.56 -29.80
N THR A 12 30.96 24.39 -29.17
CA THR A 12 30.91 23.11 -29.90
C THR A 12 30.12 22.12 -29.05
N GLU A 13 28.86 21.99 -29.44
CA GLU A 13 27.99 20.86 -29.17
C GLU A 13 28.55 19.63 -29.90
N VAL A 14 28.73 18.54 -29.17
CA VAL A 14 28.79 17.22 -29.79
C VAL A 14 27.73 16.37 -29.07
N MET A 15 26.55 16.33 -29.69
CA MET A 15 25.64 15.22 -29.55
C MET A 15 26.32 13.96 -30.10
N ASP A 16 26.25 12.84 -29.37
CA ASP A 16 25.67 11.65 -30.01
C ASP A 16 25.01 10.75 -28.94
N PRO A 17 23.84 10.17 -29.26
CA PRO A 17 22.96 9.45 -28.37
C PRO A 17 23.23 7.95 -28.44
N GLY A 18 23.11 7.25 -27.32
CA GLY A 18 23.16 5.80 -27.37
C GLY A 18 23.07 5.16 -25.99
N GLY A 19 21.93 4.52 -25.74
CA GLY A 19 21.81 3.54 -24.65
C GLY A 19 20.58 3.76 -23.79
N ALA A 20 19.41 3.41 -24.34
CA ALA A 20 18.33 2.91 -23.52
C ALA A 20 18.88 1.75 -22.66
N MET A 21 18.73 1.86 -21.34
CA MET A 21 18.53 0.68 -20.50
C MET A 21 17.51 1.06 -19.44
N ASP A 22 16.27 0.68 -19.75
CA ASP A 22 15.33 0.19 -18.76
C ASP A 22 16.06 -0.65 -17.72
N ASN A 23 15.88 -0.33 -16.45
CA ASN A 23 15.73 -1.40 -15.48
C ASN A 23 14.92 -0.87 -14.28
N GLU A 24 13.61 -0.98 -14.42
CA GLU A 24 12.74 -1.25 -13.29
C GLU A 24 13.36 -2.37 -12.46
N GLN A 25 13.82 -2.03 -11.25
CA GLN A 25 13.82 -2.96 -10.14
C GLN A 25 14.17 -2.19 -8.86
N LYS A 26 13.14 -1.59 -8.26
CA LYS A 26 13.12 -1.48 -6.80
C LYS A 26 13.01 -2.91 -6.28
N GLN A 27 14.13 -3.62 -6.23
CA GLN A 27 14.23 -4.88 -5.52
C GLN A 27 13.79 -4.56 -4.10
N GLY A 28 12.62 -5.09 -3.72
CA GLY A 28 12.16 -5.07 -2.35
C GLY A 28 13.33 -5.55 -1.50
N ALA A 29 13.77 -4.70 -0.57
CA ALA A 29 14.85 -5.05 0.32
C ALA A 29 14.40 -6.30 1.09
N ALA A 30 14.88 -7.47 0.67
CA ALA A 30 14.67 -8.71 1.39
C ALA A 30 15.05 -8.42 2.84
N SER A 31 14.12 -8.65 3.76
CA SER A 31 14.40 -8.43 5.16
C SER A 31 15.58 -9.33 5.57
N ARG A 32 16.28 -8.95 6.64
CA ARG A 32 17.52 -9.65 7.06
C ARG A 32 17.34 -11.15 7.32
N ASP A 33 16.12 -11.63 7.46
CA ASP A 33 15.71 -13.03 7.63
C ASP A 33 15.30 -13.74 6.33
N GLY A 34 15.40 -13.08 5.17
CA GLY A 34 15.08 -13.66 3.86
C GLY A 34 13.58 -13.70 3.54
N TRP A 35 12.74 -12.97 4.28
CA TRP A 35 11.33 -12.86 3.92
C TRP A 35 11.12 -12.01 2.66
N VAL A 36 10.24 -12.53 1.81
CA VAL A 36 9.81 -11.92 0.56
C VAL A 36 8.31 -11.64 0.70
N PRO A 37 7.88 -10.38 0.67
CA PRO A 37 6.47 -10.03 0.80
C PRO A 37 5.60 -10.68 -0.27
N HIS A 38 4.42 -11.17 0.13
CA HIS A 38 3.37 -11.59 -0.81
C HIS A 38 2.67 -10.37 -1.40
N GLU A 39 2.51 -10.36 -2.72
CA GLU A 39 1.75 -9.32 -3.42
C GLU A 39 0.28 -9.73 -3.50
N TRP A 40 -0.55 -9.15 -2.63
CA TRP A 40 -1.99 -9.38 -2.61
C TRP A 40 -2.69 -8.83 -3.86
N SER A 41 -3.37 -9.69 -4.60
CA SER A 41 -4.21 -9.28 -5.73
C SER A 41 -5.51 -8.59 -5.26
N GLN A 42 -6.17 -7.88 -6.16
CA GLN A 42 -7.47 -7.27 -5.85
C GLN A 42 -8.55 -8.32 -5.55
N GLU A 43 -8.50 -9.47 -6.22
CA GLU A 43 -9.38 -10.60 -5.96
C GLU A 43 -9.14 -11.18 -4.55
N GLU A 44 -7.89 -11.39 -4.15
CA GLU A 44 -7.55 -11.87 -2.80
C GLU A 44 -8.02 -10.89 -1.70
N VAL A 45 -7.86 -9.58 -1.96
CA VAL A 45 -8.37 -8.54 -1.05
C VAL A 45 -9.90 -8.58 -0.99
N ALA A 46 -10.58 -8.71 -2.13
CA ALA A 46 -12.04 -8.82 -2.17
C ALA A 46 -12.55 -10.07 -1.43
N GLU A 47 -11.85 -11.20 -1.54
CA GLU A 47 -12.15 -12.43 -0.79
C GLU A 47 -11.93 -12.26 0.72
N ALA A 48 -10.89 -11.53 1.13
CA ALA A 48 -10.65 -11.19 2.53
C ALA A 48 -11.77 -10.28 3.08
N VAL A 49 -12.19 -9.27 2.31
CA VAL A 49 -13.32 -8.39 2.66
C VAL A 49 -14.62 -9.19 2.81
N ALA A 50 -14.94 -10.06 1.85
CA ALA A 50 -16.14 -10.89 1.89
C ALA A 50 -16.15 -11.79 3.13
N TYR A 51 -15.01 -12.42 3.42
CA TYR A 51 -14.84 -13.23 4.62
C TYR A 51 -15.06 -12.46 5.92
N LEU A 52 -14.50 -11.26 6.05
CA LEU A 52 -14.65 -10.45 7.26
C LEU A 52 -16.09 -9.97 7.47
N LYS A 53 -16.79 -9.59 6.40
CA LYS A 53 -18.21 -9.24 6.43
C LYS A 53 -19.08 -10.40 6.91
N GLU A 54 -18.75 -11.62 6.50
CA GLU A 54 -19.48 -12.82 6.95
C GLU A 54 -19.11 -13.21 8.39
N ARG A 55 -17.82 -13.18 8.73
CA ARG A 55 -17.30 -13.70 9.99
C ARG A 55 -17.57 -12.79 11.19
N ASN A 56 -17.50 -11.47 10.97
CA ASN A 56 -17.55 -10.42 11.98
C ASN A 56 -18.39 -9.22 11.49
N PRO A 57 -19.69 -9.39 11.19
CA PRO A 57 -20.49 -8.34 10.57
C PRO A 57 -20.65 -7.09 11.46
N GLN A 58 -20.68 -7.25 12.79
CA GLN A 58 -20.78 -6.13 13.72
C GLN A 58 -19.50 -5.30 13.76
N ASP A 59 -18.34 -5.95 13.88
CA ASP A 59 -17.04 -5.27 13.88
C ASP A 59 -16.79 -4.57 12.54
N TRP A 60 -17.18 -5.21 11.43
CA TRP A 60 -17.12 -4.59 10.10
C TRP A 60 -17.97 -3.31 10.03
N ALA A 61 -19.21 -3.36 10.52
CA ALA A 61 -20.10 -2.20 10.53
C ALA A 61 -19.58 -1.07 11.43
N GLU A 62 -18.96 -1.41 12.58
CA GLU A 62 -18.30 -0.44 13.45
C GLU A 62 -17.14 0.25 12.72
N LEU A 63 -16.28 -0.49 12.04
CA LEU A 63 -15.17 0.06 11.27
C LEU A 63 -15.65 1.00 10.16
N GLU A 64 -16.68 0.63 9.41
CA GLU A 64 -17.27 1.52 8.41
C GLU A 64 -17.85 2.80 9.03
N HIS A 65 -18.47 2.69 10.21
CA HIS A 65 -19.01 3.84 10.93
C HIS A 65 -17.91 4.79 11.39
N LEU A 66 -16.86 4.26 12.03
CA LEU A 66 -15.72 5.04 12.50
C LEU A 66 -14.98 5.71 11.34
N GLU A 67 -14.74 4.99 10.25
CA GLU A 67 -14.09 5.56 9.06
C GLU A 67 -14.88 6.71 8.45
N LYS A 68 -16.21 6.64 8.43
CA LYS A 68 -17.10 7.71 7.94
C LYS A 68 -17.17 8.92 8.86
N THR A 69 -17.02 8.72 10.17
CA THR A 69 -17.33 9.76 11.17
C THR A 69 -16.10 10.46 11.71
N THR A 70 -15.07 9.70 12.11
CA THR A 70 -13.86 10.21 12.75
C THR A 70 -12.61 9.94 11.93
N GLY A 71 -12.61 8.85 11.13
CA GLY A 71 -11.41 8.33 10.48
C GLY A 71 -10.41 7.67 11.45
N ASP A 72 -10.69 7.73 12.75
CA ASP A 72 -9.83 7.22 13.82
C ASP A 72 -10.34 5.87 14.33
N LEU A 73 -9.41 4.92 14.41
CA LEU A 73 -9.66 3.55 14.82
C LEU A 73 -8.91 3.18 16.12
N SER A 74 -8.15 4.09 16.74
CA SER A 74 -7.23 3.75 17.84
C SER A 74 -7.94 3.25 19.11
N GLU A 75 -9.14 3.78 19.38
CA GLU A 75 -9.93 3.42 20.56
C GLU A 75 -10.86 2.22 20.33
N SER A 76 -10.97 1.73 19.09
CA SER A 76 -11.80 0.57 18.75
C SER A 76 -10.99 -0.73 18.85
N SER A 77 -11.64 -1.77 19.35
CA SER A 77 -11.09 -3.13 19.32
C SER A 77 -11.26 -3.83 17.97
N ALA A 78 -12.12 -3.30 17.10
CA ALA A 78 -12.49 -3.92 15.83
C ALA A 78 -11.29 -4.16 14.87
N PRO A 79 -10.28 -3.28 14.77
CA PRO A 79 -9.07 -3.58 13.99
C PRO A 79 -8.29 -4.78 14.55
N GLY A 80 -8.26 -4.95 15.87
CA GLY A 80 -7.61 -6.11 16.49
C GLY A 80 -8.36 -7.42 16.18
N ILE A 81 -9.69 -7.38 16.21
CA ILE A 81 -10.55 -8.53 15.87
C ILE A 81 -10.42 -8.88 14.39
N GLU A 82 -10.39 -7.88 13.51
CA GLU A 82 -10.16 -8.05 12.08
C GLU A 82 -8.83 -8.76 11.80
N LEU A 83 -7.72 -8.29 12.40
CA LEU A 83 -6.41 -8.91 12.25
C LEU A 83 -6.43 -10.36 12.74
N ALA A 84 -7.03 -10.62 13.91
CA ALA A 84 -7.14 -11.97 14.46
C ALA A 84 -7.92 -12.91 13.53
N ALA A 85 -9.02 -12.44 12.92
CA ALA A 85 -9.79 -13.22 11.95
C ALA A 85 -8.96 -13.53 10.68
N LEU A 86 -8.22 -12.55 10.15
CA LEU A 86 -7.33 -12.78 9.01
C LEU A 86 -6.20 -13.75 9.34
N MET A 87 -5.59 -13.63 10.52
CA MET A 87 -4.56 -14.56 10.97
C MET A 87 -5.09 -15.98 11.03
N ILE A 88 -6.25 -16.22 11.63
CA ILE A 88 -6.88 -17.55 11.67
C ILE A 88 -7.12 -18.11 10.25
N LYS A 89 -7.52 -17.26 9.30
CA LYS A 89 -7.79 -17.69 7.92
C LYS A 89 -6.50 -18.02 7.14
N TYR A 90 -5.44 -17.24 7.32
CA TYR A 90 -4.27 -17.24 6.44
C TYR A 90 -2.95 -17.75 7.08
N GLU A 91 -2.90 -17.97 8.40
CA GLU A 91 -1.67 -18.33 9.15
C GLU A 91 -0.93 -19.58 8.64
N LYS A 92 -1.64 -20.50 7.98
CA LYS A 92 -1.03 -21.75 7.47
C LYS A 92 -0.33 -21.56 6.13
N ALA A 93 -0.74 -20.55 5.36
CA ALA A 93 -0.29 -20.33 3.99
C ALA A 93 0.65 -19.12 3.89
N PHE A 94 0.58 -18.18 4.83
CA PHE A 94 1.28 -16.90 4.75
C PHE A 94 1.97 -16.55 6.06
N ASP A 95 3.07 -15.81 5.95
CA ASP A 95 3.74 -15.23 7.11
C ASP A 95 2.84 -14.17 7.75
N HIS A 96 2.89 -14.04 9.08
CA HIS A 96 2.11 -13.03 9.81
C HIS A 96 2.29 -11.59 9.28
N ARG A 97 3.48 -11.26 8.74
CA ARG A 97 3.75 -9.95 8.13
C ARG A 97 2.96 -9.72 6.85
N ASP A 98 2.71 -10.78 6.07
CA ASP A 98 1.87 -10.70 4.87
C ASP A 98 0.41 -10.50 5.26
N VAL A 99 -0.04 -11.15 6.35
CA VAL A 99 -1.40 -10.98 6.87
C VAL A 99 -1.61 -9.56 7.43
N ILE A 100 -0.61 -8.99 8.11
CA ILE A 100 -0.65 -7.58 8.53
C ILE A 100 -0.79 -6.66 7.31
N GLN A 101 -0.03 -6.91 6.23
CA GLN A 101 -0.18 -6.16 4.99
C GLN A 101 -1.57 -6.33 4.37
N LEU A 102 -2.13 -7.54 4.39
CA LEU A 102 -3.50 -7.80 3.93
C LEU A 102 -4.50 -6.95 4.71
N GLN A 103 -4.34 -6.83 6.03
CA GLN A 103 -5.21 -5.98 6.83
C GLN A 103 -5.21 -4.52 6.36
N TRP A 104 -4.03 -3.97 6.05
CA TRP A 104 -3.93 -2.61 5.50
C TRP A 104 -4.63 -2.50 4.14
N ARG A 105 -4.50 -3.51 3.27
CA ARG A 105 -5.18 -3.55 1.97
C ARG A 105 -6.70 -3.62 2.13
N VAL A 106 -7.19 -4.44 3.07
CA VAL A 106 -8.62 -4.52 3.42
C VAL A 106 -9.15 -3.17 3.88
N ARG A 107 -8.40 -2.45 4.73
CA ARG A 107 -8.79 -1.09 5.17
C ARG A 107 -8.88 -0.12 4.00
N ILE A 108 -7.90 -0.12 3.10
CA ILE A 108 -7.93 0.72 1.89
C ILE A 108 -9.16 0.38 1.05
N ALA A 109 -9.40 -0.90 0.76
CA ALA A 109 -10.56 -1.34 0.01
C ALA A 109 -11.88 -0.92 0.69
N ARG A 110 -11.98 -1.04 2.03
CA ARG A 110 -13.16 -0.57 2.77
C ARG A 110 -13.37 0.93 2.58
N ARG A 111 -12.33 1.75 2.75
CA ARG A 111 -12.41 3.20 2.55
C ARG A 111 -12.85 3.55 1.12
N GLU A 112 -12.29 2.90 0.11
CA GLU A 112 -12.68 3.05 -1.30
C GLU A 112 -14.17 2.71 -1.50
N MET A 113 -14.68 1.61 -0.94
CA MET A 113 -16.10 1.23 -0.98
C MET A 113 -17.02 2.28 -0.32
N LEU A 114 -16.50 3.05 0.63
CA LEU A 114 -17.22 4.12 1.31
C LEU A 114 -17.10 5.48 0.60
N GLY A 115 -16.34 5.56 -0.50
CA GLY A 115 -16.04 6.81 -1.20
C GLY A 115 -15.13 7.74 -0.39
N LEU A 116 -14.27 7.16 0.46
CA LEU A 116 -13.29 7.88 1.27
C LEU A 116 -11.90 7.64 0.65
N ASP A 117 -11.32 8.68 0.04
CA ASP A 117 -9.93 8.64 -0.47
C ASP A 117 -8.93 8.51 0.70
#